data_AF-A0A0Q6T9R5-F1
#
_entry.id   AF-A0A0Q6T9R5-F1
#
_cell.length_a   1.000
_cell.length_b   1.000
_cell.length_c   1.000
_cell.angle_alpha   90.00
_cell.angle_beta   90.00
_cell.angle_gamma   90.00
#
_symmetry.space_group_name_H-M   'P 1'
#
loop_
_entity.id
_entity.type
_entity.pdbx_description
1 polymer ?
#
loop_
_entity_poly.entity_id
_entity_poly.type
_entity_poly.pdbx_seq_one_letter_code
_entity_poly.pdbx_strand_id
1 'polypeptide(L)'
;MTQVKVPKLEIARWAIGALPARIQGEGRYCEGNAATPTHWILDLPGFSLLFTKTALRLPDDPGLSSMVEVWAVPGRKVLSVSWIPTHPWLPPDISCFKSGDWAAQLGWI
;
A
#
# COMPACT_ATOMS: atom_id res chain seq x y z
N MET A 1 -21.48 -20.95 -0.37
CA MET A 1 -21.04 -19.53 -0.42
C MET A 1 -19.76 -19.49 -1.23
N THR A 2 -19.84 -19.04 -2.48
CA THR A 2 -18.71 -19.04 -3.41
C THR A 2 -17.77 -17.90 -3.00
N GLN A 3 -16.66 -18.26 -2.37
CA GLN A 3 -15.60 -17.34 -2.01
C GLN A 3 -15.05 -16.76 -3.32
N VAL A 4 -15.43 -15.53 -3.67
CA VAL A 4 -14.90 -14.82 -4.83
C VAL A 4 -13.40 -14.72 -4.61
N LYS A 5 -12.62 -15.53 -5.34
CA LYS A 5 -11.16 -15.42 -5.38
C LYS A 5 -10.86 -14.12 -6.10
N VAL A 6 -10.89 -13.00 -5.40
CA VAL A 6 -10.43 -11.77 -6.03
C VAL A 6 -8.95 -11.98 -6.38
N PRO A 7 -8.54 -11.82 -7.64
CA PRO A 7 -7.16 -12.02 -8.01
C PRO A 7 -6.33 -11.02 -7.22
N LYS A 8 -5.42 -11.51 -6.37
CA LYS A 8 -4.47 -10.67 -5.61
C LYS A 8 -3.80 -9.59 -6.46
N LEU A 9 -3.59 -9.87 -7.75
CA LEU A 9 -3.06 -8.92 -8.72
C LEU A 9 -3.99 -7.72 -8.98
N GLU A 10 -5.31 -7.90 -8.97
CA GLU A 10 -6.30 -6.85 -9.19
C GLU A 10 -6.33 -5.86 -8.02
N ILE A 11 -6.34 -6.36 -6.78
CA ILE A 11 -6.23 -5.47 -5.60
C ILE A 11 -4.90 -4.72 -5.62
N ALA A 12 -3.79 -5.37 -6.00
CA ALA A 12 -2.50 -4.70 -6.09
C ALA A 12 -2.51 -3.58 -7.13
N ARG A 13 -3.07 -3.84 -8.32
CA ARG A 13 -3.20 -2.83 -9.39
C ARG A 13 -4.04 -1.64 -8.95
N TRP A 14 -5.19 -1.89 -8.33
CA TRP A 14 -6.02 -0.82 -7.78
C TRP A 14 -5.27 -0.04 -6.69
N ALA A 15 -4.65 -0.74 -5.73
CA ALA A 15 -3.94 -0.11 -4.63
C ALA A 15 -2.81 0.79 -5.14
N ILE A 16 -2.02 0.32 -6.11
CA ILE A 16 -0.93 1.08 -6.74
C ILE A 16 -1.46 2.28 -7.55
N GLY A 17 -2.57 2.10 -8.27
CA GLY A 17 -3.13 3.13 -9.13
C GLY A 17 -3.88 4.24 -8.39
N ALA A 18 -4.52 3.92 -7.26
CA ALA A 18 -5.41 4.83 -6.56
C ALA A 18 -4.83 5.40 -5.25
N LEU A 19 -4.24 4.54 -4.41
CA LEU A 19 -3.90 4.93 -3.05
C LEU A 19 -2.73 5.92 -2.96
N PRO A 20 -1.61 5.78 -3.70
CA PRO A 20 -0.49 6.72 -3.61
C PRO A 20 -0.90 8.16 -3.89
N ALA A 21 -1.62 8.42 -4.98
CA ALA A 21 -2.05 9.76 -5.35
C ALA A 21 -2.97 10.36 -4.27
N ARG A 22 -3.90 9.56 -3.75
CA ARG A 22 -4.80 9.98 -2.67
C ARG A 22 -4.03 10.29 -1.37
N ILE A 23 -3.18 9.38 -0.93
CA ILE A 23 -2.40 9.53 0.31
C ILE A 23 -1.45 10.72 0.20
N GLN A 24 -0.85 10.97 -0.96
CA GLN A 24 0.03 12.13 -1.15
C GLN A 24 -0.73 13.45 -1.24
N GLY A 25 -1.96 13.45 -1.77
CA GLY A 25 -2.79 14.65 -1.91
C GLY A 25 -3.52 15.06 -0.62
N GLU A 26 -3.94 14.10 0.20
CA GLU A 26 -4.73 14.33 1.40
C GLU A 26 -3.95 14.04 2.71
N GLY A 27 -2.88 13.27 2.64
CA GLY A 27 -2.13 12.81 3.80
C GLY A 27 -1.05 13.78 4.27
N ARG A 28 -0.58 13.54 5.50
CA ARG A 28 0.54 14.25 6.11
C ARG A 28 1.86 13.72 5.58
N TYR A 29 2.69 14.61 5.05
CA TYR A 29 4.08 14.32 4.67
C TYR A 29 4.96 14.12 5.91
N CYS A 30 5.80 13.09 5.86
CA CYS A 30 6.84 12.81 6.83
C CYS A 30 8.19 12.68 6.11
N GLU A 31 9.09 13.61 6.36
CA GLU A 31 10.45 13.57 5.81
C GLU A 31 11.21 12.35 6.32
N GLY A 32 11.88 11.65 5.40
CA GLY A 32 12.70 10.49 5.73
C GLY A 32 14.00 10.88 6.44
N ASN A 33 14.55 9.95 7.19
CA ASN A 33 15.85 10.02 7.83
C ASN A 33 16.59 8.67 7.73
N ALA A 34 17.76 8.56 8.35
CA ALA A 34 18.56 7.34 8.30
C ALA A 34 17.84 6.07 8.81
N ALA A 35 16.85 6.22 9.69
CA ALA A 35 16.09 5.10 10.26
C ALA A 35 14.75 4.83 9.56
N THR A 36 14.20 5.83 8.87
CA THR A 36 12.84 5.77 8.33
C THR A 36 12.77 6.41 6.94
N PRO A 37 12.28 5.71 5.91
CA PRO A 37 12.12 6.30 4.59
C PRO A 37 11.05 7.41 4.57
N THR A 38 11.15 8.28 3.58
CA THR A 38 10.14 9.32 3.32
C THR A 38 8.78 8.68 3.08
N HIS A 39 7.76 9.18 3.77
CA HIS A 39 6.42 8.60 3.71
C HIS A 39 5.30 9.63 3.90
N TRP A 40 4.09 9.21 3.59
CA TRP A 40 2.85 9.95 3.80
C TRP A 40 1.88 9.09 4.59
N ILE A 41 1.14 9.73 5.49
CA ILE A 41 0.12 9.06 6.31
C ILE A 41 -1.22 9.76 6.07
N LEU A 42 -2.24 9.00 5.68
CA LEU A 42 -3.61 9.47 5.58
C LEU A 42 -4.49 8.65 6.54
N ASP A 43 -4.98 9.31 7.58
CA ASP A 43 -5.92 8.72 8.53
C ASP A 43 -7.36 8.98 8.07
N LEU A 44 -8.13 7.91 7.93
CA LEU A 44 -9.54 7.91 7.57
C LEU A 44 -10.34 7.31 8.73
N PRO A 45 -11.67 7.54 8.80
CA PRO A 45 -12.52 6.82 9.74
C PRO A 45 -12.34 5.30 9.60
N GLY A 46 -11.76 4.65 10.62
CA GLY A 46 -11.52 3.21 10.66
C GLY A 46 -10.22 2.72 10.01
N PHE A 47 -9.45 3.58 9.33
CA PHE A 47 -8.24 3.18 8.62
C PHE A 47 -7.08 4.17 8.75
N SER A 48 -5.86 3.65 8.73
CA SER A 48 -4.65 4.44 8.48
C SER A 48 -3.96 3.90 7.24
N LEU A 49 -3.72 4.79 6.28
CA LEU A 49 -3.09 4.51 5.01
C LEU A 49 -1.68 5.08 5.03
N LEU A 50 -0.69 4.25 4.70
CA LEU A 50 0.71 4.63 4.64
C LEU A 50 1.21 4.47 3.21
N PHE A 51 1.86 5.49 2.67
CA PHE A 51 2.60 5.39 1.43
C PHE A 51 4.06 5.74 1.67
N THR A 52 4.98 4.85 1.31
CA THR A 52 6.42 5.00 1.49
C THR A 52 7.11 5.00 0.13
N LYS A 53 7.96 6.01 -0.11
CA LYS A 53 8.92 6.00 -1.22
C LYS A 53 10.23 5.39 -0.73
N THR A 54 10.97 4.73 -1.63
CA THR A 54 12.31 4.16 -1.38
C THR A 54 12.33 3.18 -0.19
N ALA A 55 11.40 2.21 -0.18
CA ALA A 55 11.33 1.18 0.86
C ALA A 55 12.39 0.08 0.61
N LEU A 56 13.26 -0.19 1.59
CA LEU A 56 14.22 -1.30 1.52
C LEU A 56 13.49 -2.64 1.67
N ARG A 57 13.14 -3.32 0.57
CA ARG A 57 12.54 -4.67 0.65
C ARG A 57 12.99 -5.70 -0.37
N LEU A 58 13.80 -5.34 -1.38
CA LEU A 58 14.30 -6.29 -2.37
C LEU A 58 15.83 -6.37 -2.34
N PRO A 59 16.40 -7.55 -2.64
CA PRO A 59 17.85 -7.77 -2.57
C PRO A 59 18.65 -6.95 -3.59
N ASP A 60 18.03 -6.55 -4.72
CA ASP A 60 18.79 -6.02 -5.86
C ASP A 60 18.78 -4.49 -6.01
N ASP A 61 17.80 -3.77 -5.44
CA ASP A 61 17.91 -2.30 -5.30
C ASP A 61 16.94 -1.73 -4.25
N PRO A 62 17.37 -1.61 -2.98
CA PRO A 62 16.54 -1.18 -1.87
C PRO A 62 16.07 0.30 -1.95
N GLY A 63 16.70 1.11 -2.80
CA GLY A 63 16.39 2.53 -2.95
C GLY A 63 15.22 2.83 -3.90
N LEU A 64 14.73 1.83 -4.64
CA LEU A 64 13.81 2.07 -5.76
C LEU A 64 12.38 1.58 -5.54
N SER A 65 12.10 0.83 -4.47
CA SER A 65 10.76 0.30 -4.26
C SER A 65 9.83 1.33 -3.58
N SER A 66 8.56 1.30 -3.95
CA SER A 66 7.48 2.01 -3.27
C SER A 66 6.59 1.00 -2.57
N MET A 67 5.97 1.42 -1.47
CA MET A 67 5.09 0.57 -0.68
C MET A 67 3.85 1.33 -0.26
N VAL A 68 2.70 0.66 -0.29
CA VAL A 68 1.47 1.14 0.31
C VAL A 68 0.96 0.12 1.33
N GLU A 69 0.57 0.62 2.49
CA GLU A 69 0.01 -0.19 3.56
C GLU A 69 -1.35 0.35 4.01
N VAL A 70 -2.23 -0.57 4.36
CA VAL A 70 -3.55 -0.27 4.93
C VAL A 70 -3.65 -0.93 6.28
N TRP A 71 -3.97 -0.13 7.29
CA TRP A 71 -4.14 -0.56 8.67
C TRP A 71 -5.58 -0.27 9.09
N ALA A 72 -6.34 -1.30 9.47
CA ALA A 72 -7.61 -1.12 10.15
C ALA A 72 -7.36 -0.67 11.60
N VAL A 73 -8.08 0.34 12.09
CA VAL A 73 -8.01 0.80 13.48
C VAL A 73 -8.75 -0.22 14.37
N PRO A 74 -8.16 -0.70 15.49
CA PRO A 74 -6.99 -0.15 16.20
C PRO A 74 -5.65 -0.87 15.92
N GLY A 75 -5.14 -0.85 14.68
CA GLY A 75 -3.74 -1.22 14.38
C GLY A 75 -3.54 -2.59 13.72
N ARG A 76 -4.55 -3.13 13.03
CA ARG A 76 -4.42 -4.37 12.26
C ARG A 76 -4.11 -4.08 10.79
N LYS A 77 -2.89 -4.36 10.34
CA LYS A 77 -2.53 -4.34 8.91
C LYS A 77 -3.42 -5.31 8.13
N VAL A 78 -4.08 -4.83 7.08
CA VAL A 78 -4.97 -5.61 6.20
C VAL A 78 -4.46 -5.71 4.76
N LEU A 79 -3.60 -4.78 4.34
CA LEU A 79 -2.94 -4.79 3.04
C LEU A 79 -1.50 -4.25 3.17
N SER A 80 -0.55 -4.86 2.46
CA SER A 80 0.76 -4.28 2.18
C SER A 80 1.21 -4.72 0.80
N VAL A 81 1.36 -3.74 -0.09
CA VAL A 81 1.77 -3.93 -1.49
C VAL A 81 3.04 -3.14 -1.72
N SER A 82 4.05 -3.78 -2.33
CA SER A 82 5.28 -3.13 -2.75
C SER A 82 5.57 -3.36 -4.23
N TRP A 83 6.16 -2.38 -4.89
CA TRP A 83 6.46 -2.42 -6.32
C TRP A 83 7.64 -1.51 -6.65
N ILE A 84 8.23 -1.69 -7.83
CA ILE A 84 9.30 -0.82 -8.34
C ILE A 84 8.67 0.08 -9.42
N PRO A 85 8.43 1.37 -9.17
CA PRO A 85 7.77 2.26 -10.13
C PRO A 85 8.49 2.35 -11.49
N THR A 86 9.81 2.21 -11.50
CA THR A 86 10.64 2.23 -12.72
C THR A 86 10.59 0.94 -13.52
N HIS A 87 10.06 -0.15 -12.94
CA HIS A 87 9.98 -1.47 -13.55
C HIS A 87 8.53 -2.00 -13.47
N PRO A 88 7.55 -1.35 -14.14
CA PRO A 88 6.13 -1.72 -14.04
C PRO A 88 5.79 -3.11 -14.61
N TRP A 89 6.71 -3.73 -15.35
CA TRP A 89 6.57 -5.12 -15.82
C TRP A 89 6.88 -6.15 -14.73
N LEU A 90 7.60 -5.77 -13.66
CA LEU A 90 7.80 -6.64 -12.51
C LEU A 90 6.50 -6.71 -11.70
N PRO A 91 6.02 -7.91 -11.34
CA PRO A 91 4.80 -8.04 -10.57
C PRO A 91 4.99 -7.40 -9.18
N PRO A 92 3.95 -6.72 -8.65
CA PRO A 92 4.01 -6.20 -7.29
C PRO A 92 4.02 -7.35 -6.27
N ASP A 93 4.76 -7.16 -5.18
CA ASP A 93 4.73 -8.07 -4.03
C ASP A 93 3.58 -7.70 -3.09
N ILE A 94 2.86 -8.72 -2.63
CA ILE A 94 1.81 -8.57 -1.62
C ILE A 94 2.19 -9.39 -0.40
N SER A 95 2.90 -8.76 0.52
CA SER A 95 3.29 -9.36 1.79
C SER A 95 2.14 -9.51 2.79
N CYS A 96 1.05 -8.75 2.64
CA CYS A 96 -0.14 -8.87 3.49
C CYS A 96 -1.42 -8.62 2.70
N PHE A 97 -2.40 -9.52 2.85
CA PHE A 97 -3.76 -9.35 2.33
C PHE A 97 -4.75 -10.14 3.20
N LYS A 98 -5.63 -9.42 3.92
CA LYS A 98 -6.68 -10.01 4.75
C LYS A 98 -8.04 -9.82 4.08
N SER A 99 -8.89 -10.83 4.15
CA SER A 99 -10.27 -10.74 3.66
C SER A 99 -11.09 -9.76 4.51
N GLY A 100 -12.11 -9.16 3.90
CA GLY A 100 -13.08 -8.27 4.55
C GLY A 100 -13.47 -7.12 3.63
N ASP A 101 -14.40 -6.28 4.10
CA ASP A 101 -14.97 -5.20 3.28
C ASP A 101 -14.11 -3.93 3.26
N TRP A 102 -12.91 -3.96 3.85
CA TRP A 102 -12.03 -2.78 3.94
C TRP A 102 -11.70 -2.20 2.57
N ALA A 103 -11.51 -3.05 1.56
CA ALA A 103 -11.18 -2.61 0.22
C ALA A 103 -12.37 -1.89 -0.42
N ALA A 104 -13.59 -2.43 -0.26
CA ALA A 104 -14.83 -1.78 -0.69
C ALA A 104 -15.06 -0.43 0.03
N GLN A 105 -14.80 -0.37 1.34
CA GLN A 105 -14.88 0.87 2.13
C GLN A 105 -13.87 1.94 1.67
N LEU A 106 -12.76 1.52 1.07
CA LEU A 106 -11.75 2.41 0.48
C LEU A 106 -11.99 2.70 -1.02
N GLY A 107 -13.05 2.15 -1.62
CA GLY A 107 -13.43 2.40 -3.02
C GLY A 107 -12.92 1.38 -4.04
N TRP A 108 -12.59 0.16 -3.61
CA TRP A 108 -12.35 -0.97 -4.51
C TRP A 108 -13.65 -1.71 -4.82
N ILE A 109 -14.00 -1.82 -6.11
CA ILE A 109 -15.33 -2.23 -6.61
C ILE A 109 -15.52 -3.75 -6.51
#